data_AF-A0A2V8P2Z8-F1
#
_entry.id   AF-A0A2V8P2Z8-F1
#
_cell.length_a   1.000
_cell.length_b   1.000
_cell.length_c   1.000
_cell.angle_alpha   90.00
_cell.angle_beta   90.00
_cell.angle_gamma   90.00
#
_symmetry.space_group_name_H-M   'P 1'
#
loop_
_entity.id
_entity.type
_entity.pdbx_description
1 polymer ?
#
loop_
_entity_poly.entity_id
_entity_poly.type
_entity_poly.pdbx_seq_one_letter_code
_entity_poly.pdbx_strand_id
1 'polypeptide(L)' 'DEDIDFSDLPEATPEMFARGIIRRGLKPVVRKKQLTLRMDSDVIEWFKKQGRGYQTKINSLLRAYMEEHRRRAA' A
#
# COMPACT_ATOMS: atom_id res chain seq x y z
N ASP A 1 28.98 11.51 16.87
CA ASP A 1 27.91 12.52 16.90
C ASP A 1 28.39 13.91 16.47
N GLU A 2 29.66 14.28 16.67
CA GLU A 2 30.20 15.59 16.26
C GLU A 2 30.52 15.73 14.76
N ASP A 3 30.54 14.63 13.99
CA ASP A 3 30.92 14.62 12.57
C ASP A 3 29.76 14.86 11.59
N ILE A 4 28.59 15.28 12.05
CA ILE A 4 27.42 15.52 11.18
C ILE A 4 27.39 16.99 10.78
N ASP A 5 27.61 17.27 9.49
CA ASP A 5 27.51 18.61 8.90
C ASP A 5 26.03 18.95 8.61
N PHE A 6 25.58 20.11 9.12
CA PHE A 6 24.23 20.64 8.93
C PHE A 6 24.23 21.98 8.16
N SER A 7 25.36 22.37 7.56
CA SER A 7 25.50 23.65 6.87
C SER A 7 24.53 23.84 5.69
N ASP A 8 23.98 22.76 5.13
CA ASP A 8 23.01 22.76 4.04
C ASP A 8 21.54 22.66 4.50
N LEU A 9 21.30 22.40 5.78
CA LEU A 9 19.99 22.14 6.36
C LEU A 9 19.60 23.31 7.29
N PRO A 10 18.67 24.19 6.89
CA PRO A 10 18.18 25.22 7.79
C PRO A 10 17.49 24.58 9.00
N GLU A 11 17.72 25.13 10.20
CA GLU A 11 17.01 24.71 11.40
C GLU A 11 15.49 24.88 11.20
N ALA A 12 14.73 23.83 11.48
CA ALA A 12 13.28 23.85 11.31
C ALA A 12 12.66 24.77 12.37
N THR A 13 12.24 25.98 11.97
CA THR A 13 11.61 26.92 12.90
C THR A 13 10.15 26.56 13.17
N PRO A 14 9.58 27.00 14.32
CA PRO A 14 8.15 26.83 14.59
C PRO A 14 7.25 27.43 13.49
N GLU A 15 7.66 28.54 12.86
CA GLU A 15 6.93 29.13 11.73
C GLU A 15 6.96 28.26 10.47
N MET A 16 8.08 27.59 10.20
CA MET A 16 8.18 26.62 9.09
C MET A 16 7.24 25.44 9.34
N PHE A 17 7.15 24.96 10.58
CA PHE A 17 6.25 23.89 10.96
C PHE A 17 4.78 24.29 10.84
N ALA A 18 4.43 25.51 11.25
CA ALA A 18 3.08 26.05 11.14
C ALA A 18 2.60 26.22 9.68
N ARG A 19 3.54 26.47 8.74
CA ARG A 19 3.27 26.59 7.30
C ARG A 19 3.32 25.25 6.55
N GLY A 20 3.72 24.18 7.22
CA GLY A 20 3.80 22.85 6.62
C GLY A 20 2.45 22.41 6.05
N ILE A 21 2.46 21.94 4.80
CA ILE A 21 1.26 21.36 4.18
C ILE A 21 0.98 20.03 4.89
N ILE A 22 0.09 20.06 5.88
CA ILE A 22 -0.49 18.84 6.44
C ILE A 22 -1.36 18.25 5.32
N ARG A 23 -1.00 17.06 4.82
CA ARG A 23 -1.87 16.29 3.93
C ARG A 23 -3.14 15.87 4.69
N ARG A 24 -4.09 16.78 4.81
CA ARG A 24 -5.42 16.54 5.37
C ARG A 24 -6.27 15.80 4.34
N GLY A 25 -7.00 14.78 4.78
CA GLY A 25 -7.93 14.04 3.92
C GLY A 25 -7.34 12.82 3.19
N LEU A 26 -6.13 12.38 3.51
CA LEU A 26 -5.68 11.06 3.09
C LEU A 26 -6.59 10.00 3.70
N LYS A 27 -7.24 9.20 2.85
CA LYS A 27 -7.98 8.03 3.33
C LYS A 27 -6.99 7.09 4.04
N PRO A 28 -7.31 6.60 5.25
CA PRO A 28 -6.45 5.62 5.92
C PRO A 28 -6.17 4.45 4.98
N VAL A 29 -4.89 4.12 4.79
CA VAL A 29 -4.52 2.95 3.99
C VAL A 29 -4.93 1.73 4.79
N VAL A 30 -6.01 1.08 4.36
CA VAL A 30 -6.43 -0.19 4.95
C VAL A 30 -5.31 -1.21 4.71
N ARG A 31 -4.64 -1.62 5.78
CA ARG A 31 -3.56 -2.61 5.72
C ARG A 31 -4.13 -3.95 5.24
N LYS A 32 -3.47 -4.54 4.25
CA LYS A 32 -3.72 -5.93 3.85
C LYS A 32 -3.28 -6.84 4.99
N LYS A 33 -4.06 -7.87 5.29
CA LYS A 33 -3.66 -8.91 6.24
C LYS A 33 -2.79 -9.92 5.51
N GLN A 34 -1.62 -10.25 6.08
CA GLN A 34 -0.82 -11.37 5.62
C GLN A 34 -1.44 -12.65 6.14
N LEU A 35 -1.71 -13.59 5.25
CA LEU A 35 -2.30 -14.89 5.58
C LEU A 35 -1.68 -15.98 4.71
N THR A 36 -1.63 -17.20 5.24
CA THR A 36 -1.20 -18.38 4.48
C THR A 36 -2.43 -19.02 3.86
N LEU A 37 -2.50 -19.05 2.53
CA LEU A 37 -3.59 -19.64 1.75
C LEU A 37 -3.03 -20.77 0.87
N ARG A 38 -3.78 -21.87 0.75
CA ARG A 38 -3.51 -22.89 -0.26
C ARG A 38 -4.24 -22.52 -1.55
N MET A 39 -3.52 -22.53 -2.66
CA MET A 39 -4.05 -22.33 -4.01
C MET A 39 -3.43 -23.41 -4.90
N ASP A 40 -4.12 -23.76 -5.98
CA ASP A 40 -3.62 -24.72 -6.95
C ASP A 40 -2.30 -24.23 -7.58
N SER A 41 -1.38 -25.16 -7.83
CA SER A 41 -0.02 -24.84 -8.27
C SER A 41 0.00 -24.17 -9.64
N ASP A 42 -0.83 -24.64 -10.56
CA ASP A 42 -0.99 -24.12 -11.91
C ASP A 42 -1.50 -22.67 -11.91
N VAL A 43 -2.43 -22.35 -11.01
CA VAL A 43 -2.93 -20.98 -10.81
C VAL A 43 -1.81 -20.07 -10.33
N ILE A 44 -1.02 -20.49 -9.35
CA ILE A 44 0.12 -19.71 -8.84
C ILE A 44 1.15 -19.49 -9.96
N GLU A 45 1.51 -20.53 -10.70
CA GLU A 45 2.47 -20.46 -11.80
C GLU A 45 1.98 -19.51 -12.91
N TRP A 46 0.71 -19.59 -13.28
CA TRP A 46 0.12 -18.73 -14.28
C TRP A 46 0.23 -17.24 -13.88
N PHE A 47 -0.09 -16.92 -12.63
CA PHE A 47 0.05 -15.54 -12.13
C PHE A 47 1.52 -15.09 -12.05
N LYS A 48 2.43 -15.97 -11.60
CA LYS A 48 3.87 -15.66 -11.54
C LYS A 48 4.47 -15.38 -12.92
N LYS A 49 4.04 -16.09 -13.97
CA LYS A 49 4.48 -15.85 -15.36
C LYS A 49 4.18 -14.42 -15.85
N GLN A 50 3.23 -13.73 -15.23
CA GLN A 50 2.89 -12.34 -15.58
C GLN A 50 3.80 -11.29 -14.93
N GLY A 51 4.84 -11.71 -14.22
CA GLY A 51 5.88 -10.84 -13.68
C GLY A 51 5.55 -10.23 -12.32
N ARG A 52 6.25 -9.12 -12.01
CA ARG A 52 6.15 -8.42 -10.73
C ARG A 52 4.71 -7.97 -10.47
N GLY A 53 4.25 -8.16 -9.23
CA GLY A 53 2.91 -7.77 -8.81
C GLY A 53 1.83 -8.85 -8.99
N TYR A 54 2.21 -10.10 -9.25
CA TYR A 54 1.26 -11.22 -9.34
C TYR A 54 0.33 -11.33 -8.12
N GLN A 55 0.85 -11.10 -6.90
CA GLN A 55 0.03 -11.09 -5.67
C GLN A 55 -1.01 -9.95 -5.67
N THR A 56 -0.65 -8.78 -6.21
CA THR A 56 -1.58 -7.66 -6.37
C THR A 56 -2.69 -8.03 -7.34
N LYS A 57 -2.37 -8.71 -8.44
CA LYS A 57 -3.37 -9.18 -9.42
C LYS A 57 -4.33 -10.20 -8.81
N ILE A 58 -3.82 -11.18 -8.05
CA ILE A 58 -4.64 -12.14 -7.29
C ILE A 58 -5.61 -11.40 -6.37
N ASN A 59 -5.10 -10.46 -5.57
CA ASN A 59 -5.93 -9.69 -4.65
C ASN A 59 -6.99 -8.84 -5.36
N SER A 60 -6.67 -8.24 -6.52
CA SER A 60 -7.64 -7.49 -7.31
C SER A 60 -8.77 -8.37 -7.84
N LEU A 61 -8.46 -9.59 -8.29
CA LEU A 61 -9.46 -10.55 -8.76
C LEU A 61 -10.39 -10.98 -7.62
N LEU A 62 -9.84 -11.32 -6.46
CA LEU A 62 -10.61 -11.70 -5.27
C LEU A 62 -11.53 -10.56 -4.81
N ARG A 63 -11.06 -9.31 -4.90
CA ARG A 63 -11.86 -8.13 -4.56
C ARG A 63 -13.02 -7.93 -5.53
N ALA A 64 -12.78 -8.05 -6.84
CA ALA A 64 -13.83 -7.92 -7.86
C ALA A 64 -14.92 -8.97 -7.65
N TYR A 65 -14.53 -10.23 -7.41
CA TYR A 65 -15.46 -11.32 -7.10
C TYR A 65 -16.29 -11.03 -5.84
N MET A 66 -15.63 -10.60 -4.76
CA MET A 66 -16.31 -10.22 -3.51
C MET A 66 -17.32 -9.08 -3.71
N GLU A 67 -16.95 -8.04 -4.45
CA GLU A 67 -17.81 -6.88 -4.70
C GLU A 67 -19.04 -7.26 -5.55
N GLU A 68 -18.86 -8.10 -6.56
CA GLU A 68 -19.96 -8.64 -7.36
C GLU A 68 -20.95 -9.44 -6.50
N HIS A 69 -20.45 -10.33 -5.65
CA HIS A 69 -21.29 -11.14 -4.77
C HIS A 69 -22.02 -10.31 -3.71
N ARG A 70 -21.38 -9.26 -3.17
CA ARG A 70 -22.05 -8.34 -2.24
C ARG A 70 -23.19 -7.57 -2.91
N ARG A 71 -23.02 -7.17 -4.18
CA ARG A 71 -24.08 -6.49 -4.94
C ARG A 71 -25.28 -7.40 -5.21
N ARG A 72 -25.06 -8.70 -5.45
CA ARG A 72 -26.15 -9.66 -5.70
C ARG A 72 -26.93 -10.04 -4.44
N ALA A 73 -26.32 -9.90 -3.27
CA ALA A 73 -26.92 -10.23 -1.98
C ALA A 73 -27.64 -9.04 -1.31
N ALA A 74 -27.52 -7.85 -1.88
CA ALA A 74 -28.21 -6.63 -1.45
C ALA A 74 -29.45 -6.38 -2.32
#